data_AF-A0A0C9W820-F1
#
_entry.id   AF-A0A0C9W820-F1
#
_cell.length_a   1.000
_cell.length_b   1.000
_cell.length_c   1.000
_cell.angle_alpha   90.00
_cell.angle_beta   90.00
_cell.angle_gamma   90.00
#
_symmetry.space_group_name_H-M   'P 1'
#
loop_
_entity.id
_entity.type
_entity.pdbx_description
1 polymer ?
#
loop_
_entity_poly.entity_id
_entity_poly.type
_entity_poly.pdbx_seq_one_letter_code
_entity_poly.pdbx_strand_id
1 'polypeptide(L)'
;QVKFHRAKANVDRCTEEVVLLKMEMQWAANFFRHHSDKWKRFAAEAEAKRDMGRVCFSKKQAKTWGTLHEQVITLIHRFCLA
;
A
#
# COMPACT_ATOMS: atom_id res chain seq x y z
N GLN A 1 28.42 -14.33 29.47
CA GLN A 1 28.47 -13.29 28.41
C GLN A 1 27.77 -13.71 27.10
N VAL A 2 27.97 -14.93 26.56
CA VAL A 2 27.32 -15.38 25.30
C VAL A 2 25.79 -15.24 25.27
N LYS A 3 25.11 -15.49 26.40
CA LYS A 3 23.64 -15.36 26.52
C LYS A 3 23.14 -13.92 26.32
N PHE A 4 23.88 -12.92 26.81
CA PHE A 4 23.53 -11.50 26.66
C PHE A 4 23.70 -11.03 25.21
N HIS A 5 24.81 -11.38 24.57
CA HIS A 5 25.05 -11.01 23.17
C HIS A 5 23.99 -11.61 22.22
N ARG A 6 23.56 -12.85 22.46
CA ARG A 6 22.46 -13.46 21.69
C ARG A 6 21.12 -12.75 21.92
N ALA A 7 20.79 -12.40 23.17
CA ALA A 7 19.57 -11.67 23.48
C ALA A 7 19.56 -10.28 22.82
N LYS A 8 20.68 -9.55 22.88
CA LYS A 8 20.84 -8.26 22.21
C LYS A 8 20.69 -8.36 20.69
N ALA A 9 21.38 -9.32 20.06
CA ALA A 9 21.28 -9.53 18.61
C ALA A 9 19.84 -9.86 18.17
N ASN A 10 19.08 -10.60 18.99
CA ASN A 10 17.66 -10.87 18.69
C ASN A 10 16.80 -9.61 18.79
N VAL A 11 17.06 -8.73 19.76
CA VAL A 11 16.35 -7.45 19.89
C VAL A 11 16.68 -6.52 18.72
N ASP A 12 17.97 -6.43 18.36
CA ASP A 12 18.43 -5.61 17.24
C ASP A 12 17.78 -6.10 15.93
N ARG A 13 17.79 -7.42 15.66
CA ARG A 13 17.11 -8.03 14.51
C ARG A 13 15.61 -7.74 14.48
N CYS A 14 14.92 -7.92 15.61
CA CYS A 14 13.48 -7.64 15.69
C CYS A 14 13.18 -6.16 15.39
N THR A 15 14.03 -5.25 15.87
CA THR A 15 13.90 -3.82 15.61
C THR A 15 14.07 -3.51 14.12
N GLU A 16 15.07 -4.10 13.48
CA GLU A 16 15.29 -3.98 12.03
C GLU A 16 14.11 -4.53 11.22
N GLU A 17 13.59 -5.72 11.57
CA GLU A 17 12.42 -6.33 10.93
C GLU A 17 11.19 -5.43 11.02
N VAL A 18 10.94 -4.79 12.18
CA VAL A 18 9.84 -3.83 12.35
C VAL A 18 10.01 -2.60 11.47
N VAL A 19 11.24 -2.08 11.34
CA VAL A 19 11.53 -0.93 10.46
C VAL A 19 11.28 -1.28 8.99
N LEU A 20 11.78 -2.44 8.55
CA LEU A 20 11.56 -2.92 7.17
C LEU A 20 10.07 -3.12 6.88
N LEU A 21 9.32 -3.73 7.81
CA LEU A 21 7.89 -3.95 7.65
C LEU A 21 7.13 -2.63 7.50
N LYS A 22 7.46 -1.60 8.29
CA LYS A 22 6.86 -0.26 8.14
C LYS A 22 7.14 0.35 6.76
N MET A 23 8.36 0.19 6.25
CA MET A 23 8.71 0.66 4.91
C MET A 23 7.94 -0.10 3.82
N GLU A 24 7.84 -1.42 3.91
CA GLU A 24 7.10 -2.26 2.95
C GLU A 24 5.60 -1.92 2.95
N MET A 25 4.99 -1.75 4.11
CA MET A 25 3.59 -1.34 4.21
C MET A 25 3.36 0.03 3.58
N GLN A 26 4.23 1.01 3.85
CA GLN A 26 4.15 2.33 3.23
C GLN A 26 4.32 2.27 1.71
N TRP A 27 5.25 1.43 1.24
CA TRP A 27 5.45 1.18 -0.18
C TRP A 27 4.18 0.60 -0.82
N ALA A 28 3.55 -0.40 -0.20
CA ALA A 28 2.30 -0.99 -0.69
C ALA A 28 1.16 0.05 -0.76
N ALA A 29 1.03 0.90 0.27
CA ALA A 29 0.04 1.99 0.27
C ALA A 29 0.28 2.93 -0.92
N ASN A 30 1.53 3.34 -1.15
CA ASN A 30 1.89 4.20 -2.28
C ASN A 30 1.65 3.52 -3.63
N PHE A 31 1.96 2.24 -3.76
CA PHE A 31 1.76 1.44 -4.97
C PHE A 31 0.28 1.38 -5.37
N PHE A 32 -0.61 1.07 -4.42
CA PHE A 32 -2.05 1.01 -4.67
C PHE A 32 -2.65 2.37 -5.01
N ARG A 33 -2.24 3.43 -4.30
CA ARG A 33 -2.66 4.81 -4.62
C ARG A 33 -2.25 5.20 -6.04
N HIS A 34 -0.99 4.97 -6.40
CA HIS A 34 -0.48 5.26 -7.73
C HIS A 34 -1.30 4.57 -8.83
N HIS A 35 -1.63 3.29 -8.63
CA HIS A 35 -2.46 2.53 -9.58
C HIS A 35 -3.88 3.07 -9.65
N SER A 36 -4.51 3.38 -8.51
CA SER A 36 -5.84 3.99 -8.49
C SER A 36 -5.86 5.30 -9.29
N ASP A 37 -4.90 6.18 -9.05
CA ASP A 37 -4.81 7.47 -9.73
C ASP A 37 -4.51 7.34 -11.23
N LYS A 38 -3.67 6.38 -11.61
CA LYS A 38 -3.44 6.03 -13.03
C LYS A 38 -4.74 5.64 -13.72
N TRP A 39 -5.56 4.80 -13.11
CA TRP A 39 -6.85 4.39 -13.66
C TRP A 39 -7.89 5.52 -13.68
N LYS A 40 -7.86 6.44 -12.72
CA LYS A 40 -8.68 7.67 -12.76
C LYS A 40 -8.33 8.53 -13.98
N ARG A 41 -7.03 8.67 -14.30
CA ARG A 41 -6.57 9.38 -15.51
C ARG A 41 -7.08 8.70 -16.79
N PHE A 42 -6.97 7.37 -16.87
CA PHE A 42 -7.52 6.62 -18.01
C PHE A 42 -9.03 6.76 -18.15
N ALA A 43 -9.77 6.85 -17.05
CA ALA A 43 -11.21 7.12 -17.09
C ALA A 43 -11.48 8.52 -17.68
N ALA A 44 -10.75 9.54 -17.25
CA ALA A 44 -10.90 10.90 -17.78
C ALA A 44 -10.54 11.00 -19.28
N GLU A 45 -9.46 10.33 -19.71
CA GLU A 45 -9.09 10.24 -21.12
C GLU A 45 -10.15 9.53 -21.98
N ALA A 46 -10.76 8.46 -21.46
CA ALA A 46 -11.83 7.74 -22.14
C ALA A 46 -13.12 8.58 -22.21
N GLU A 47 -13.42 9.34 -21.16
CA GLU A 47 -14.58 10.24 -21.09
C GLU A 47 -14.46 11.37 -22.11
N ALA A 48 -13.26 11.93 -22.28
CA ALA A 48 -12.96 12.91 -23.33
C ALA A 48 -13.19 12.35 -24.75
N LYS A 49 -12.96 11.04 -24.93
CA LYS A 49 -13.20 10.31 -26.19
C LYS A 49 -14.63 9.76 -26.32
N ARG A 50 -15.49 9.97 -25.33
CA ARG A 50 -16.86 9.41 -25.22
C ARG A 50 -16.91 7.88 -25.30
N ASP A 51 -15.83 7.20 -24.93
CA ASP A 51 -15.79 5.73 -24.85
C ASP A 51 -16.30 5.28 -23.48
N MET A 52 -17.63 5.15 -23.38
CA MET A 52 -18.29 4.82 -22.11
C MET A 52 -17.94 3.42 -21.59
N GLY A 53 -17.62 2.47 -22.48
CA GLY A 53 -17.19 1.13 -22.09
C GLY A 53 -15.85 1.19 -21.32
N ARG A 54 -14.88 1.92 -21.88
CA ARG A 54 -13.58 2.12 -21.25
C ARG A 54 -13.65 3.00 -20.01
N VAL A 55 -14.56 3.97 -19.95
CA VAL A 55 -14.84 4.75 -18.73
C VAL A 55 -15.28 3.83 -17.60
N CYS A 56 -16.28 2.97 -17.84
CA CYS A 56 -16.81 2.06 -16.82
C CYS A 56 -15.73 1.10 -16.32
N PHE A 57 -14.98 0.49 -17.23
CA PHE A 57 -13.88 -0.41 -16.87
C PHE A 57 -12.80 0.30 -16.04
N SER A 58 -12.35 1.49 -16.47
CA SER A 58 -11.30 2.25 -15.79
C SER A 58 -11.74 2.71 -14.41
N LYS A 59 -13.00 3.15 -14.25
CA LYS A 59 -13.59 3.50 -12.94
C LYS A 59 -13.65 2.29 -12.01
N LYS A 60 -14.01 1.11 -12.52
CA LYS A 60 -13.99 -0.15 -11.74
C LYS A 60 -12.58 -0.47 -11.24
N GLN A 61 -11.57 -0.38 -12.12
CA GLN A 61 -10.18 -0.60 -11.73
C GLN A 61 -9.72 0.41 -10.68
N ALA A 62 -9.97 1.71 -10.89
CA ALA A 62 -9.61 2.76 -9.93
C ALA A 62 -10.20 2.50 -8.55
N LYS A 63 -11.46 2.04 -8.48
CA LYS A 63 -12.13 1.66 -7.23
C LYS A 63 -11.44 0.48 -6.55
N THR A 64 -11.17 -0.61 -7.28
CA THR A 64 -10.49 -1.79 -6.73
C THR A 64 -9.15 -1.42 -6.09
N TRP A 65 -8.30 -0.68 -6.81
CA TRP A 65 -7.01 -0.23 -6.27
C TRP A 65 -7.17 0.74 -5.10
N GLY A 66 -8.18 1.61 -5.13
CA GLY A 66 -8.51 2.50 -4.02
C GLY A 66 -8.90 1.74 -2.75
N THR A 67 -9.73 0.71 -2.87
CA THR A 67 -10.11 -0.14 -1.72
C THR A 67 -8.90 -0.87 -1.13
N LEU A 68 -7.99 -1.38 -1.95
CA LEU A 68 -6.75 -2.00 -1.45
C LEU A 68 -5.85 -0.99 -0.72
N HIS A 69 -5.76 0.25 -1.22
CA HIS A 69 -5.05 1.33 -0.54
C HIS A 69 -5.65 1.59 0.86
N GLU A 70 -6.97 1.75 0.96
CA GLU A 70 -7.66 1.98 2.23
C GLU A 70 -7.47 0.84 3.23
N GLN A 71 -7.51 -0.41 2.75
CA GLN A 71 -7.24 -1.59 3.58
C GLN A 71 -5.81 -1.57 4.15
N VAL A 72 -4.80 -1.27 3.32
CA VAL A 72 -3.42 -1.16 3.81
C VAL A 72 -3.24 -0.02 4.80
N ILE A 73 -3.82 1.16 4.54
CA ILE A 73 -3.78 2.28 5.50
C ILE A 73 -4.40 1.88 6.85
N THR A 74 -5.51 1.15 6.82
CA THR A 74 -6.15 0.62 8.03
C THR A 74 -5.23 -0.34 8.78
N LEU A 75 -4.53 -1.23 8.05
CA LEU A 75 -3.57 -2.17 8.65
C LEU A 75 -2.35 -1.44 9.24
N ILE A 76 -1.81 -0.44 8.55
CA ILE A 76 -0.71 0.40 9.06
C ILE A 76 -1.11 1.06 10.37
N HIS A 77 -2.29 1.69 10.43
CA HIS A 77 -2.76 2.32 11.65
C HIS A 77 -2.90 1.32 12.80
N ARG A 78 -3.44 0.12 12.55
CA ARG A 78 -3.53 -0.93 13.57
C ARG A 78 -2.15 -1.41 14.04
N PHE A 79 -1.20 -1.57 13.13
CA PHE A 79 0.16 -1.98 13.45
C PHE A 79 0.91 -0.91 14.27
N CYS A 80 0.71 0.38 13.98
CA CYS A 80 1.34 1.47 14.73
C CYS A 80 0.69 1.76 16.09
N LEU A 81 -0.52 1.24 16.35
CA LEU A 81 -1.21 1.34 17.64
C LEU A 81 -0.89 0.17 18.59
N ALA A 82 -0.33 -0.92 18.07
CA ALA A 82 0.11 -2.09 18.82
C ALA A 82 1.56 -1.95 19.27
#